data_AF-A0A0B0EJ21-F1
#
_entry.id   AF-A0A0B0EJ21-F1
#
_cell.length_a   1.000
_cell.length_b   1.000
_cell.length_c   1.000
_cell.angle_alpha   90.00
_cell.angle_beta   90.00
_cell.angle_gamma   90.00
#
_symmetry.space_group_name_H-M   'P 1'
#
loop_
_entity.id
_entity.type
_entity.pdbx_description
1 polymer ?
#
loop_
_entity_poly.entity_id
_entity_poly.type
_entity_poly.pdbx_seq_one_letter_code
_entity_poly.pdbx_strand_id
1 'polypeptide(L)'
;MTEIKELIRSFCEKHLNDELMGYALKLCDALGRKKKINLSRGKKEIWAASIICAIARLNFLFDKKNENYIAADTICSYFSTSRSTIGNKATQIEDACNLTIGAEGYCSKHVTDSLTFYKTPEGFIVPKNMIEDLEIVYEIAEGEDAKELERFVENQRRMKEQEIKRKQERRAEINREIAEKKRKNRKNKDYKNRQLKLFGD
;
A
#
# COMPACT_ATOMS: atom_id res chain seq x y z
N MET A 1 2.65 13.59 -16.51
CA MET A 1 2.41 13.13 -15.11
C MET A 1 1.13 12.29 -15.03
N THR A 2 0.04 12.70 -15.69
CA THR A 2 -1.22 11.96 -15.80
C THR A 2 -1.03 10.50 -16.23
N GLU A 3 -0.31 10.25 -17.33
CA GLU A 3 -0.03 8.87 -17.81
C GLU A 3 0.68 7.98 -16.78
N ILE A 4 1.64 8.53 -16.02
CA ILE A 4 2.35 7.78 -14.97
C ILE A 4 1.35 7.37 -13.88
N LYS A 5 0.44 8.27 -13.49
CA LYS A 5 -0.60 7.97 -12.50
C LYS A 5 -1.58 6.92 -13.01
N GLU A 6 -1.96 6.96 -14.28
CA GLU A 6 -2.84 5.95 -14.89
C GLU A 6 -2.18 4.55 -14.90
N LEU A 7 -0.90 4.49 -15.24
CA LEU A 7 -0.10 3.27 -15.16
C LEU A 7 -0.03 2.72 -13.73
N ILE A 8 0.18 3.59 -12.74
CA ILE A 8 0.17 3.22 -11.31
C ILE A 8 -1.21 2.69 -10.90
N ARG A 9 -2.29 3.39 -11.25
CA ARG A 9 -3.67 2.95 -10.93
C ARG A 9 -3.95 1.59 -11.53
N SER A 10 -3.68 1.41 -12.81
CA SER A 10 -3.93 0.14 -13.51
C SER A 10 -3.17 -1.03 -12.91
N PHE A 11 -1.94 -0.80 -12.42
CA PHE A 11 -1.20 -1.84 -11.70
C PHE A 11 -1.80 -2.15 -10.34
N CYS A 12 -2.09 -1.11 -9.55
CA CYS A 12 -2.60 -1.28 -8.19
C CYS A 12 -3.98 -1.93 -8.18
N GLU A 13 -4.88 -1.54 -9.09
CA GLU A 13 -6.21 -2.17 -9.28
C GLU A 13 -6.12 -3.65 -9.71
N LYS A 14 -4.97 -4.10 -10.20
CA LYS A 14 -4.77 -5.50 -10.62
C LYS A 14 -4.03 -6.33 -9.58
N HIS A 15 -3.09 -5.73 -8.86
CA HIS A 15 -2.12 -6.46 -8.05
C HIS A 15 -2.03 -6.02 -6.59
N LEU A 16 -2.57 -4.86 -6.21
CA LEU A 16 -2.48 -4.29 -4.87
C LEU A 16 -3.87 -3.84 -4.40
N ASN A 17 -3.91 -2.83 -3.53
CA ASN A 17 -5.13 -2.28 -2.93
C ASN A 17 -5.13 -0.74 -2.98
N ASP A 18 -6.25 -0.13 -2.58
CA ASP A 18 -6.45 1.32 -2.64
C ASP A 18 -5.51 2.11 -1.71
N GLU A 19 -5.12 1.54 -0.57
CA GLU A 19 -4.21 2.18 0.37
C GLU A 19 -2.81 2.34 -0.25
N LEU A 20 -2.27 1.25 -0.79
CA LEU A 20 -0.98 1.24 -1.48
C LEU A 20 -1.01 2.09 -2.75
N MET A 21 -2.14 2.10 -3.47
CA MET A 21 -2.35 3.01 -4.60
C MET A 21 -2.29 4.47 -4.15
N GLY A 22 -2.91 4.81 -3.02
CA GLY A 22 -2.86 6.13 -2.41
C GLY A 22 -1.43 6.58 -2.13
N TYR A 23 -0.62 5.71 -1.51
CA TYR A 23 0.80 5.99 -1.26
C TYR A 23 1.60 6.21 -2.56
N ALA A 24 1.39 5.36 -3.58
CA ALA A 24 2.08 5.48 -4.86
C ALA A 24 1.72 6.77 -5.62
N LEU A 25 0.44 7.16 -5.61
CA LEU A 25 -0.01 8.40 -6.25
C LEU A 25 0.51 9.64 -5.51
N LYS A 26 0.50 9.62 -4.17
CA LYS A 26 1.09 10.67 -3.34
C LYS A 26 2.59 10.81 -3.62
N LEU A 27 3.32 9.70 -3.75
CA LEU A 27 4.73 9.70 -4.10
C LEU A 27 4.97 10.27 -5.50
N CYS A 28 4.15 9.90 -6.48
CA CYS A 28 4.20 10.47 -7.82
C CYS A 28 4.03 12.01 -7.80
N ASP A 29 3.11 12.51 -6.98
CA ASP A 29 2.89 13.94 -6.80
C ASP A 29 4.06 14.63 -6.09
N ALA A 30 4.62 14.01 -5.06
CA ALA A 30 5.80 14.51 -4.37
C ALA A 30 7.01 14.63 -5.30
N LEU A 31 7.24 13.61 -6.13
CA LEU A 31 8.28 13.61 -7.16
C LEU A 31 8.09 14.74 -8.18
N GLY A 32 6.86 14.98 -8.63
CA GLY A 32 6.55 16.05 -9.58
C GLY A 32 6.91 17.46 -9.08
N ARG A 33 7.02 17.64 -7.76
CA ARG A 33 7.43 18.91 -7.11
C ARG A 33 8.94 19.03 -6.93
N LYS A 34 9.72 17.96 -7.13
CA LYS A 34 11.18 17.99 -6.92
C LYS A 34 11.89 18.62 -8.12
N LYS A 35 12.46 19.81 -7.93
CA LYS A 35 13.16 20.59 -8.98
C LYS A 35 14.22 19.82 -9.78
N LYS A 36 14.94 18.90 -9.15
CA LYS A 36 16.00 18.08 -9.79
C LYS A 36 15.46 16.87 -10.56
N ILE A 37 14.18 16.51 -10.38
CA ILE A 37 13.56 15.36 -11.02
C ILE A 37 12.76 15.84 -12.23
N ASN A 38 13.05 15.25 -13.38
CA ASN A 38 12.30 15.50 -14.59
C ASN A 38 11.54 14.24 -15.03
N LEU A 39 10.25 14.15 -14.67
CA LEU A 39 9.36 13.06 -15.05
C LEU A 39 9.06 13.01 -16.57
N SER A 40 9.43 14.05 -17.34
CA SER A 40 9.34 14.00 -18.80
C SER A 40 10.46 13.17 -19.42
N ARG A 41 11.63 13.08 -18.76
CA ARG A 41 12.79 12.32 -19.22
C ARG A 41 12.67 10.84 -18.83
N GLY A 42 12.79 9.96 -19.83
CA GLY A 42 12.68 8.51 -19.67
C GLY A 42 11.26 7.96 -19.88
N LYS A 43 11.18 6.62 -20.00
CA LYS A 43 9.93 5.88 -20.22
C LYS A 43 8.99 5.99 -19.02
N LYS A 44 7.68 6.16 -19.28
CA LYS A 44 6.68 6.35 -18.22
C LYS A 44 6.47 5.08 -17.41
N GLU A 45 6.62 3.93 -18.05
CA GLU A 45 6.59 2.59 -17.47
C GLU A 45 7.70 2.42 -16.43
N ILE A 46 8.91 2.90 -16.72
CA ILE A 46 10.03 2.86 -15.76
C ILE A 46 9.72 3.73 -14.55
N TRP A 47 9.17 4.95 -14.75
CA TRP A 47 8.77 5.80 -13.63
C TRP A 47 7.67 5.16 -12.77
N ALA A 48 6.61 4.64 -13.38
CA ALA A 48 5.52 3.98 -12.67
C ALA A 48 6.03 2.75 -11.89
N ALA A 49 6.81 1.88 -12.54
CA ALA A 49 7.38 0.68 -11.92
C ALA A 49 8.30 1.03 -10.75
N SER A 50 9.14 2.06 -10.87
CA SER A 50 10.03 2.49 -9.80
C SER A 50 9.29 3.13 -8.63
N ILE A 51 8.23 3.89 -8.86
CA ILE A 51 7.37 4.42 -7.79
C ILE A 51 6.71 3.28 -7.02
N ILE A 52 6.16 2.30 -7.73
CA ILE A 52 5.57 1.09 -7.11
C ILE A 52 6.64 0.30 -6.35
N CYS A 53 7.84 0.16 -6.90
CA CYS A 53 8.94 -0.53 -6.26
C CYS A 53 9.35 0.16 -4.95
N ALA A 54 9.43 1.49 -4.92
CA ALA A 54 9.71 2.25 -3.70
C ALA A 54 8.62 2.04 -2.63
N ILE A 55 7.34 2.13 -3.00
CA ILE A 55 6.23 1.84 -2.07
C ILE A 55 6.26 0.40 -1.58
N ALA A 56 6.58 -0.56 -2.45
CA ALA A 56 6.70 -1.96 -2.10
C ALA A 56 7.81 -2.20 -1.07
N ARG A 57 8.95 -1.51 -1.18
CA ARG A 57 10.04 -1.55 -0.18
C ARG A 57 9.60 -0.96 1.15
N LEU A 58 9.00 0.24 1.12
CA LEU A 58 8.55 0.94 2.32
C LEU A 58 7.47 0.18 3.11
N ASN A 59 6.75 -0.72 2.45
CA ASN A 59 5.68 -1.54 3.05
C ASN A 59 6.04 -3.03 3.17
N PHE A 60 7.30 -3.41 2.96
CA PHE A 60 7.77 -4.80 3.02
C PHE A 60 6.99 -5.79 2.14
N LEU A 61 6.49 -5.34 0.99
CA LEU A 61 5.65 -6.17 0.11
C LEU A 61 6.43 -7.29 -0.59
N PHE A 62 7.76 -7.27 -0.55
CA PHE A 62 8.59 -8.36 -1.08
C PHE A 62 8.74 -9.52 -0.10
N ASP A 63 8.31 -9.37 1.17
CA ASP A 63 8.25 -10.47 2.11
C ASP A 63 7.01 -11.33 1.85
N LYS A 64 7.21 -12.63 1.66
CA LYS A 64 6.12 -13.61 1.45
C LYS A 64 5.14 -13.68 2.62
N LYS A 65 5.53 -13.22 3.82
CA LYS A 65 4.66 -13.14 5.00
C LYS A 65 3.71 -11.93 4.96
N ASN A 66 3.96 -10.94 4.10
CA ASN A 66 3.10 -9.77 3.98
C ASN A 66 1.78 -10.14 3.31
N GLU A 67 0.64 -9.68 3.84
CA GLU A 67 -0.68 -9.93 3.24
C GLU A 67 -0.81 -9.39 1.81
N ASN A 68 -0.06 -8.34 1.47
CA ASN A 68 -0.01 -7.73 0.15
C ASN A 68 1.28 -8.14 -0.60
N TYR A 69 1.79 -9.35 -0.33
CA TYR A 69 2.99 -9.85 -0.98
C TYR A 69 2.93 -9.73 -2.51
N ILE A 70 4.00 -9.23 -3.10
CA ILE A 70 4.19 -9.18 -4.53
C ILE A 70 5.63 -9.53 -4.89
N ALA A 71 5.82 -10.35 -5.93
CA ALA A 71 7.15 -10.61 -6.45
C ALA A 71 7.64 -9.40 -7.25
N ALA A 72 8.94 -9.06 -7.14
CA ALA A 72 9.55 -8.01 -7.95
C ALA A 72 9.38 -8.29 -9.47
N ASP A 73 9.38 -9.57 -9.86
CA ASP A 73 9.15 -9.98 -11.26
C ASP A 73 7.75 -9.66 -11.75
N THR A 74 6.75 -9.63 -10.88
CA THR A 74 5.39 -9.22 -11.26
C THR A 74 5.38 -7.75 -11.68
N ILE A 75 6.08 -6.89 -10.95
CA ILE A 75 6.25 -5.47 -11.31
C ILE A 75 7.00 -5.37 -12.64
N CYS A 76 8.16 -6.03 -12.74
CA CYS A 76 8.99 -6.01 -13.95
C CYS A 76 8.23 -6.46 -15.20
N SER A 77 7.51 -7.58 -15.11
CA SER A 77 6.79 -8.17 -16.23
C SER A 77 5.62 -7.30 -16.65
N TYR A 78 4.90 -6.70 -15.70
CA TYR A 78 3.77 -5.83 -16.01
C TYR A 78 4.20 -4.60 -16.81
N PHE A 79 5.32 -3.97 -16.42
CA PHE A 79 5.82 -2.75 -17.05
C PHE A 79 6.83 -3.00 -18.18
N SER A 80 7.17 -4.25 -18.48
CA SER A 80 8.21 -4.62 -19.44
C SER A 80 9.57 -3.96 -19.11
N THR A 81 10.00 -4.08 -17.86
CA THR A 81 11.24 -3.47 -17.32
C THR A 81 12.15 -4.49 -16.64
N SER A 82 13.41 -4.15 -16.38
CA SER A 82 14.34 -4.99 -15.60
C SER A 82 14.42 -4.61 -14.13
N ARG A 83 14.73 -5.58 -13.26
CA ARG A 83 14.90 -5.38 -11.80
C ARG A 83 15.95 -4.32 -11.48
N SER A 84 17.10 -4.35 -12.15
CA SER A 84 18.19 -3.38 -11.94
C SER A 84 17.75 -1.96 -12.26
N THR A 85 17.04 -1.76 -13.38
CA THR A 85 16.56 -0.44 -13.81
C THR A 85 15.58 0.13 -12.81
N ILE A 86 14.57 -0.65 -12.42
CA ILE A 86 13.54 -0.14 -11.51
C ILE A 86 14.08 0.05 -10.10
N GLY A 87 14.98 -0.84 -9.65
CA GLY A 87 15.57 -0.81 -8.32
C GLY A 87 16.49 0.38 -8.12
N ASN A 88 17.37 0.67 -9.08
CA ASN A 88 18.27 1.83 -9.03
C ASN A 88 17.47 3.14 -9.05
N LYS A 89 16.42 3.21 -9.86
CA LYS A 89 15.57 4.40 -9.92
C LYS A 89 14.65 4.53 -8.69
N ALA A 90 14.19 3.44 -8.09
CA ALA A 90 13.47 3.48 -6.82
C ALA A 90 14.34 4.09 -5.72
N THR A 91 15.61 3.72 -5.63
CA THR A 91 16.57 4.35 -4.71
C THR A 91 16.74 5.85 -4.99
N GLN A 92 16.88 6.25 -6.25
CA GLN A 92 16.91 7.68 -6.61
C GLN A 92 15.64 8.44 -6.18
N ILE A 93 14.47 7.79 -6.25
CA ILE A 93 13.20 8.35 -5.82
C ILE A 93 13.17 8.52 -4.30
N GLU A 94 13.57 7.48 -3.57
CA GLU A 94 13.67 7.46 -2.10
C GLU A 94 14.58 8.60 -1.62
N ASP A 95 15.78 8.73 -2.20
CA ASP A 95 16.75 9.79 -1.90
C ASP A 95 16.18 11.18 -2.21
N ALA A 96 15.61 11.37 -3.41
CA ALA A 96 15.07 12.66 -3.82
C ALA A 96 13.91 13.11 -2.92
N CYS A 97 13.14 12.15 -2.38
CA CYS A 97 12.01 12.40 -1.50
C CYS A 97 12.36 12.34 0.00
N ASN A 98 13.61 12.03 0.35
CA ASN A 98 14.07 11.79 1.72
C ASN A 98 13.21 10.75 2.44
N LEU A 99 12.95 9.63 1.76
CA LEU A 99 12.14 8.53 2.29
C LEU A 99 13.05 7.48 2.88
N THR A 100 12.82 7.18 4.15
CA THR A 100 13.45 6.07 4.87
C THR A 100 12.38 5.05 5.24
N ILE A 101 12.83 3.89 5.73
CA ILE A 101 11.94 2.89 6.27
C ILE A 101 11.03 3.50 7.35
N GLY A 102 9.73 3.17 7.34
CA GLY A 102 8.75 3.75 8.26
C GLY A 102 8.27 5.17 7.91
N ALA A 103 8.64 5.73 6.75
CA ALA A 103 8.24 7.08 6.32
C ALA A 103 6.72 7.27 6.37
N GLU A 104 6.29 8.18 7.26
CA GLU A 104 4.89 8.43 7.54
C GLU A 104 4.12 8.86 6.28
N GLY A 105 2.96 8.24 6.08
CA GLY A 105 2.09 8.52 4.96
C GLY A 105 2.60 8.03 3.59
N TYR A 106 3.63 7.17 3.58
CA TYR A 106 4.02 6.34 2.43
C TYR A 106 4.06 4.85 2.78
N CYS A 107 3.79 4.51 4.04
CA CYS A 107 3.57 3.15 4.51
C CYS A 107 2.42 3.10 5.51
N SER A 108 1.93 1.89 5.79
CA SER A 108 0.83 1.69 6.73
C SER A 108 1.22 2.15 8.15
N LYS A 109 0.21 2.56 8.94
CA LYS A 109 0.42 2.98 10.34
C LYS A 109 1.17 1.93 11.15
N HIS A 110 0.84 0.65 10.96
CA HIS A 110 1.52 -0.47 11.62
C HIS A 110 3.04 -0.47 11.33
N VAL A 111 3.43 -0.26 10.07
CA VAL A 111 4.85 -0.16 9.69
C VAL A 111 5.50 1.09 10.31
N THR A 112 4.85 2.25 10.24
CA THR A 112 5.38 3.47 10.86
C THR A 112 5.58 3.31 12.37
N ASP A 113 4.59 2.77 13.08
CA ASP A 113 4.66 2.64 14.54
C ASP A 113 5.66 1.57 14.99
N SER A 114 5.79 0.46 14.26
CA SER A 114 6.82 -0.56 14.55
C SER A 114 8.26 -0.05 14.38
N LEU A 115 8.45 1.02 13.60
CA LEU A 115 9.75 1.63 13.32
C LEU A 115 9.94 2.99 14.02
N THR A 116 8.95 3.44 14.79
CA THR A 116 9.04 4.62 15.63
C THR A 116 9.36 4.18 17.05
N PHE A 117 10.43 4.70 17.64
CA PHE A 117 10.91 4.26 18.96
C PHE A 117 10.82 5.40 19.99
N TYR A 118 10.49 5.03 21.22
CA TYR A 118 10.49 5.92 22.38
C TYR A 118 11.46 5.42 23.44
N LYS A 119 12.08 6.35 24.16
CA LYS A 119 12.88 6.04 25.33
C LYS A 119 12.01 6.20 26.58
N THR A 120 11.86 5.14 27.37
CA THR A 120 11.13 5.20 28.65
C THR A 120 11.94 5.98 29.70
N PRO A 121 11.32 6.47 30.79
CA PRO A 121 12.04 7.12 31.89
C PRO A 121 13.16 6.25 32.49
N GLU A 122 12.95 4.93 32.50
CA GLU A 122 13.89 3.91 33.00
C GLU A 122 15.03 3.63 32.00
N GLY A 123 14.93 4.17 30.78
CA GLY A 123 15.99 4.14 29.78
C GLY A 123 15.84 3.09 28.68
N PHE A 124 14.75 2.31 28.66
CA PHE A 124 14.49 1.33 27.61
C PHE A 124 14.08 1.99 26.29
N ILE A 125 14.46 1.40 25.16
CA ILE A 125 14.01 1.84 23.84
C ILE A 125 12.94 0.87 23.35
N VAL A 126 11.71 1.35 23.19
CA VAL A 126 10.56 0.53 22.82
C VAL A 126 9.91 1.05 21.53
N PRO A 127 9.53 0.17 20.59
CA PRO A 127 8.68 0.53 19.46
C PRO A 127 7.33 1.12 19.89
N LYS A 128 6.77 2.04 19.10
CA LYS A 128 5.49 2.69 19.38
C LYS A 128 4.32 1.71 19.39
N ASN A 129 4.32 0.75 18.46
CA ASN A 129 3.29 -0.27 18.41
C ASN A 129 3.28 -1.13 19.68
N MET A 130 4.44 -1.36 20.30
CA MET A 130 4.50 -2.04 21.60
C MET A 130 3.88 -1.20 22.72
N ILE A 131 3.92 0.14 22.64
CA ILE A 131 3.25 1.01 23.62
C ILE A 131 1.73 0.98 23.44
N GLU A 132 1.24 0.97 22.20
CA GLU A 132 -0.20 0.86 21.90
C GLU A 132 -0.75 -0.55 22.19
N ASP A 133 0.07 -1.60 22.05
CA ASP A 133 -0.26 -3.00 22.34
C ASP A 133 0.11 -3.43 23.77
N LEU A 134 0.84 -2.60 24.52
CA LEU A 134 1.05 -2.77 25.96
C LEU A 134 -0.32 -2.58 26.62
N GLU A 135 -1.00 -3.70 26.82
CA GLU A 135 -1.98 -3.87 27.87
C GLU A 135 -1.32 -3.33 29.13
N ILE A 136 -1.68 -2.10 29.52
CA ILE A 136 -1.15 -1.47 30.72
C ILE A 136 -1.49 -2.44 31.85
N VAL A 137 -0.47 -3.11 32.39
CA VAL A 137 -0.62 -4.01 33.52
C VAL A 137 -0.86 -3.12 34.73
N TYR A 138 -2.12 -2.85 35.02
CA TYR A 138 -2.51 -2.31 36.31
C TYR A 138 -2.47 -3.45 37.33
N GLU A 139 -1.77 -3.27 38.45
CA GLU A 139 -2.04 -4.09 39.64
C GLU A 139 -3.38 -3.61 40.21
N ILE A 140 -4.40 -4.46 40.13
CA ILE A 140 -5.77 -4.13 40.58
C ILE A 140 -6.15 -5.10 41.68
N ALA A 141 -6.76 -4.59 42.76
CA ALA A 141 -7.33 -5.43 43.81
C ALA A 141 -8.50 -6.27 43.25
N GLU A 142 -8.64 -7.53 43.70
CA GLU A 142 -9.73 -8.42 43.28
C GLU A 142 -11.12 -7.81 43.55
N GLY A 143 -12.06 -7.95 42.61
CA GLY A 143 -13.43 -7.43 42.79
C GLY A 143 -14.15 -7.06 41.48
N GLU A 144 -15.05 -6.08 41.55
CA GLU A 144 -15.80 -5.55 40.40
C GLU A 144 -14.88 -4.94 39.33
N ASP A 145 -13.79 -4.31 39.75
CA ASP A 145 -12.82 -3.63 38.87
C ASP A 145 -12.14 -4.60 37.89
N ALA A 146 -11.83 -5.82 38.32
CA ALA A 146 -11.29 -6.88 37.45
C ALA A 146 -12.30 -7.32 36.37
N LYS A 147 -13.59 -7.46 36.74
CA LYS A 147 -14.66 -7.84 35.81
C LYS A 147 -15.01 -6.74 34.81
N GLU A 148 -14.81 -5.49 35.18
CA GLU A 148 -15.01 -4.34 34.29
C GLU A 148 -13.89 -4.24 33.26
N LEU A 149 -12.64 -4.47 33.68
CA LEU A 149 -11.50 -4.47 32.78
C LEU A 149 -11.55 -5.64 31.78
N GLU A 150 -11.88 -6.86 32.21
CA GLU A 150 -12.04 -8.00 31.31
C GLU A 150 -13.08 -7.70 30.22
N ARG A 151 -14.23 -7.11 30.59
CA ARG A 151 -15.26 -6.68 29.64
C ARG A 151 -14.74 -5.60 28.68
N PHE A 152 -13.93 -4.66 29.16
CA PHE A 152 -13.32 -3.63 28.33
C PHE A 152 -12.33 -4.22 27.31
N VAL A 153 -11.43 -5.09 27.74
CA VAL A 153 -10.44 -5.77 26.88
C VAL A 153 -11.13 -6.63 25.82
N GLU A 154 -12.16 -7.38 26.21
CA GLU A 154 -12.93 -8.19 25.27
C GLU A 154 -13.69 -7.32 24.26
N ASN A 155 -14.24 -6.19 24.69
CA ASN A 155 -14.85 -5.22 23.78
C ASN A 155 -13.82 -4.64 22.79
N GLN A 156 -12.59 -4.32 23.23
CA GLN A 156 -11.53 -3.86 22.33
C GLN A 156 -11.14 -4.92 21.30
N ARG A 157 -11.01 -6.19 21.71
CA ARG A 157 -10.77 -7.30 20.78
C ARG A 157 -11.89 -7.43 19.75
N ARG A 158 -13.15 -7.42 20.20
CA ARG A 158 -14.33 -7.45 19.31
C ARG A 158 -14.34 -6.28 18.33
N MET A 159 -13.99 -5.07 18.77
CA MET A 159 -13.92 -3.90 17.91
C MET A 159 -12.82 -4.03 16.85
N LYS A 160 -11.61 -4.49 17.24
CA LYS A 160 -10.51 -4.78 16.31
C LYS A 160 -10.90 -5.85 15.28
N GLU A 161 -11.54 -6.94 15.73
CA GLU A 161 -12.04 -8.01 14.84
C GLU A 161 -13.11 -7.52 13.86
N GLN A 162 -14.06 -6.71 14.33
CA GLN A 162 -15.07 -6.09 13.47
C GLN A 162 -14.45 -5.14 12.44
N GLU A 163 -13.44 -4.37 12.84
CA GLU A 163 -12.73 -3.48 11.92
C GLU A 163 -11.98 -4.27 10.83
N ILE A 164 -11.29 -5.34 11.20
CA ILE A 164 -10.62 -6.24 10.26
C ILE A 164 -11.65 -6.85 9.30
N LYS A 165 -12.77 -7.37 9.84
CA LYS A 165 -13.84 -7.96 9.03
C LYS A 165 -14.45 -6.94 8.07
N ARG A 166 -14.72 -5.71 8.52
CA ARG A 166 -15.21 -4.62 7.67
C ARG A 166 -14.22 -4.27 6.56
N LYS A 167 -12.92 -4.19 6.87
CA LYS A 167 -11.87 -3.94 5.87
C LYS A 167 -11.81 -5.07 4.83
N GLN A 168 -11.95 -6.33 5.25
CA GLN A 168 -12.01 -7.48 4.37
C GLN A 168 -13.26 -7.48 3.48
N GLU A 169 -14.43 -7.19 4.04
CA GLU A 169 -15.70 -7.09 3.31
C GLU A 169 -15.66 -5.95 2.28
N ARG A 170 -15.16 -4.77 2.67
CA ARG A 170 -14.99 -3.64 1.77
C ARG A 170 -13.99 -3.93 0.64
N ARG A 171 -12.87 -4.62 0.93
CA ARG A 171 -11.95 -5.10 -0.11
C ARG A 171 -12.63 -6.07 -1.06
N ALA A 172 -13.44 -7.01 -0.54
CA ALA A 172 -14.16 -7.97 -1.37
C ALA A 172 -15.19 -7.27 -2.29
N GLU A 173 -15.88 -6.25 -1.78
CA GLU A 173 -16.83 -5.43 -2.54
C GLU A 173 -16.13 -4.64 -3.65
N ILE A 174 -15.06 -3.91 -3.33
CA ILE A 174 -14.26 -3.16 -4.32
C ILE A 174 -13.74 -4.11 -5.41
N ASN A 175 -13.24 -5.29 -5.03
CA ASN A 175 -12.77 -6.29 -5.99
C ASN A 175 -13.90 -6.79 -6.92
N ARG A 176 -15.12 -6.95 -6.41
CA ARG A 176 -16.30 -7.30 -7.22
C ARG A 176 -16.64 -6.18 -8.21
N GLU A 177 -16.68 -4.93 -7.77
CA GLU A 177 -16.95 -3.79 -8.64
C GLU A 177 -15.91 -3.65 -9.77
N ILE A 178 -14.63 -3.82 -9.43
CA ILE A 178 -13.53 -3.82 -10.41
C ILE A 178 -13.73 -4.96 -11.42
N ALA A 179 -14.08 -6.16 -10.97
CA ALA A 179 -14.34 -7.30 -11.84
C ALA A 179 -15.52 -7.04 -12.80
N GLU A 180 -16.58 -6.39 -12.32
CA GLU A 180 -17.72 -6.01 -13.16
C GLU A 180 -17.36 -4.95 -14.20
N LYS A 181 -16.63 -3.90 -13.81
CA LYS A 181 -16.13 -2.88 -14.75
C LYS A 181 -15.26 -3.51 -15.83
N LYS A 182 -14.35 -4.42 -15.46
CA LYS A 182 -13.53 -5.19 -16.41
C LYS A 182 -14.39 -6.01 -17.37
N ARG A 183 -15.42 -6.71 -16.88
CA ARG A 183 -16.37 -7.47 -17.72
C ARG A 183 -17.11 -6.58 -18.71
N LYS A 184 -17.62 -5.43 -18.26
CA LYS A 184 -18.32 -4.44 -19.11
C LYS A 184 -17.40 -3.89 -20.21
N ASN A 185 -16.17 -3.52 -19.86
CA ASN A 185 -15.19 -3.03 -20.83
C ASN A 185 -14.82 -4.09 -21.88
N ARG A 186 -14.70 -5.36 -21.48
CA ARG A 186 -14.41 -6.48 -22.41
C ARG A 186 -15.56 -6.68 -23.41
N LYS A 187 -16.81 -6.70 -22.92
CA LYS A 187 -18.01 -6.77 -23.78
C LYS A 187 -18.10 -5.60 -24.76
N ASN A 188 -17.79 -4.38 -24.32
CA ASN A 188 -17.81 -3.20 -25.17
C ASN A 188 -16.72 -3.25 -26.26
N LYS A 189 -15.52 -3.74 -25.91
CA LYS A 189 -14.45 -3.97 -26.88
C LYS A 189 -14.85 -5.01 -27.93
N ASP A 190 -15.44 -6.13 -27.51
CA ASP A 190 -15.91 -7.18 -28.41
C ASP A 190 -17.02 -6.70 -29.35
N TYR A 191 -17.95 -5.87 -28.85
CA TYR A 191 -18.99 -5.24 -29.65
C TYR A 191 -18.41 -4.32 -30.74
N LYS A 192 -17.50 -3.40 -30.37
CA LYS A 192 -16.81 -2.53 -31.34
C LYS A 192 -16.04 -3.33 -32.39
N ASN A 193 -15.39 -4.41 -31.97
CA ASN A 193 -14.61 -5.25 -32.89
C ASN A 193 -15.50 -6.02 -33.88
N ARG A 194 -16.70 -6.43 -33.46
CA ARG A 194 -17.71 -7.01 -34.37
C ARG A 194 -18.28 -5.98 -35.33
N GLN A 195 -18.53 -4.74 -34.89
CA GLN A 195 -18.98 -3.68 -35.79
C GLN A 195 -17.92 -3.34 -36.85
N LEU A 196 -16.64 -3.21 -36.49
CA LEU A 196 -15.59 -2.94 -37.48
C LEU A 196 -15.47 -4.03 -38.56
N LYS A 197 -15.79 -5.30 -38.23
CA LYS A 197 -15.80 -6.40 -39.20
C LYS A 197 -17.00 -6.41 -40.15
N LEU A 198 -18.05 -5.65 -39.85
CA LEU A 198 -19.26 -5.57 -40.68
C LEU A 198 -19.24 -4.42 -41.69
N PHE A 199 -18.28 -3.49 -41.58
CA PHE A 199 -18.12 -2.33 -42.47
C PHE A 199 -16.79 -2.36 -43.25
N GLY A 200 -16.17 -3.54 -43.38
CA GLY A 200 -14.84 -3.75 -43.95
C GLY A 200 -14.78 -4.60 -45.22
N ASP A 201 -15.90 -4.75 -45.92
CA ASP A 201 -16.02 -5.28 -47.30
C ASP A 201 -16.49 -4.15 -48.23
#